data_AF-A0AA38CK19-F1
#
_entry.id   AF-A0AA38CK19-F1
#
_cell.length_a   1.000
_cell.length_b   1.000
_cell.length_c   1.000
_cell.angle_alpha   90.00
_cell.angle_beta   90.00
_cell.angle_gamma   90.00
#
_symmetry.space_group_name_H-M   'P 1'
#
loop_
_entity.id
_entity.type
_entity.pdbx_description
1 polymer ?
#
loop_
_entity_poly.entity_id
_entity_poly.type
_entity_poly.pdbx_seq_one_letter_code
_entity_poly.pdbx_strand_id
1 'polypeptide(L)' 'IAYACYLQRIDLSAHGFYATPDIGFDWKSGKGKPFSYYTFGAAFAEVEVDTLTGDFHLREADIVMDLGNSLNPAIDIGQ' A
#
# COMPACT_ATOMS: atom_id res chain seq x y z
N ILE A 1 8.32 6.03 34.90
CA ILE A 1 6.88 6.37 34.76
C ILE A 1 6.01 5.12 34.86
N ALA A 2 6.21 4.09 34.02
CA ALA A 2 5.47 2.83 34.11
C ALA A 2 5.45 2.18 35.51
N TYR A 3 6.60 2.15 36.20
CA TYR A 3 6.70 1.63 37.57
C TYR A 3 5.86 2.43 38.59
N ALA A 4 5.77 3.75 38.42
CA ALA A 4 4.94 4.60 39.28
C ALA A 4 3.44 4.33 39.04
N CYS A 5 3.01 4.19 37.79
CA CYS A 5 1.63 3.82 37.42
C CYS A 5 1.24 2.45 37.98
N TYR A 6 2.14 1.46 37.93
CA TYR A 6 1.92 0.14 38.51
C TYR A 6 1.69 0.20 40.03
N LEU A 7 2.56 0.92 40.76
CA LEU A 7 2.40 1.11 42.21
C LEU A 7 1.10 1.87 42.56
N GLN A 8 0.67 2.76 41.68
CA GLN A 8 -0.57 3.53 41.83
C GLN A 8 -1.82 2.81 41.27
N ARG A 9 -1.67 1.56 40.77
CA ARG A 9 -2.76 0.76 40.17
C ARG A 9 -3.50 1.49 39.04
N ILE A 10 -2.77 2.31 38.29
CA ILE A 10 -3.27 2.96 37.09
C ILE A 10 -3.19 1.95 35.96
N ASP A 11 -4.33 1.69 35.33
CA ASP A 11 -4.37 0.81 34.16
C ASP A 11 -3.53 1.39 33.01
N LEU A 12 -2.73 0.55 32.39
CA LEU A 12 -1.87 0.88 31.26
C LEU A 12 -2.31 0.13 29.99
N SER A 13 -3.46 -0.54 30.03
CA SER A 13 -4.09 -1.13 28.86
C SER A 13 -4.90 -0.08 28.09
N ALA A 14 -4.95 -0.23 26.77
CA ALA A 14 -5.81 0.56 25.92
C ALA A 14 -6.25 -0.28 24.72
N HIS A 15 -7.47 -0.05 24.27
CA HIS A 15 -8.02 -0.67 23.07
C HIS A 15 -8.19 0.41 21.99
N GLY A 16 -7.62 0.16 20.81
CA GLY A 16 -7.80 1.00 19.62
C GLY A 16 -8.81 0.35 18.67
N PHE A 17 -9.68 1.17 18.06
CA PHE A 17 -10.59 0.75 17.01
C PHE A 17 -10.56 1.75 15.87
N TYR A 18 -10.56 1.26 14.63
CA TYR A 18 -10.64 2.07 13.43
C TYR A 18 -11.56 1.40 12.40
N ALA A 19 -12.46 2.20 11.83
CA ALA A 19 -13.29 1.82 10.71
C ALA A 19 -13.18 2.91 9.64
N THR A 20 -12.90 2.51 8.40
CA THR A 20 -12.74 3.45 7.29
C THR A 20 -14.04 4.22 7.07
N PRO A 21 -14.03 5.56 7.18
CA PRO A 21 -15.23 6.36 6.97
C PRO A 21 -15.59 6.43 5.48
N ASP A 22 -16.85 6.73 5.19
CA ASP A 22 -17.34 7.17 3.88
C ASP A 22 -17.06 6.20 2.71
N ILE A 23 -17.10 4.89 2.98
CA ILE A 23 -17.07 3.84 1.97
C ILE A 23 -18.44 3.16 1.85
N GLY A 24 -18.89 2.92 0.61
CA GLY A 24 -20.18 2.29 0.34
C GLY A 24 -20.50 2.26 -1.15
N PHE A 25 -20.91 1.09 -1.64
CA PHE A 25 -21.26 0.88 -3.04
C PHE A 25 -22.55 0.07 -3.15
N ASP A 26 -23.53 0.60 -3.87
CA ASP A 26 -24.77 -0.10 -4.18
C ASP A 26 -24.63 -0.86 -5.51
N TRP A 27 -24.56 -2.18 -5.41
CA TRP A 27 -24.45 -3.10 -6.54
C TRP A 27 -25.68 -3.12 -7.45
N LYS A 28 -26.86 -2.71 -6.97
CA LYS A 28 -28.08 -2.68 -7.80
C LYS A 28 -28.09 -1.47 -8.72
N SER A 29 -27.71 -0.30 -8.21
CA SER A 29 -27.64 0.93 -9.01
C SER A 29 -26.27 1.16 -9.67
N GLY A 30 -25.24 0.40 -9.26
CA GLY A 30 -23.87 0.54 -9.76
C GLY A 30 -23.20 1.84 -9.30
N LYS A 31 -23.63 2.41 -8.18
CA LYS A 31 -23.21 3.75 -7.72
C LYS A 31 -22.69 3.72 -6.29
N GLY A 32 -21.78 4.64 -6.00
CA GLY A 32 -21.22 4.86 -4.67
C GLY A 32 -19.72 5.08 -4.70
N LYS A 33 -19.11 5.09 -3.51
CA LYS A 33 -17.67 5.23 -3.29
C LYS A 33 -17.13 3.91 -2.72
N PRO A 34 -16.70 2.96 -3.58
CA PRO A 34 -16.21 1.66 -3.12
C PRO A 34 -14.85 1.72 -2.44
N PHE A 35 -14.01 2.71 -2.77
CA PHE A 35 -12.64 2.84 -2.29
C PHE A 35 -12.38 4.21 -1.67
N SER A 36 -11.50 4.28 -0.67
CA SER A 36 -11.17 5.54 0.03
C SER A 36 -10.24 6.43 -0.80
N TYR A 37 -9.21 5.84 -1.40
CA TYR A 37 -8.23 6.47 -2.29
C TYR A 37 -7.74 5.46 -3.34
N TYR A 38 -6.97 5.94 -4.31
CA TYR A 38 -6.34 5.12 -5.34
C TYR A 38 -4.86 5.48 -5.41
N THR A 39 -4.03 4.47 -5.66
CA THR A 39 -2.61 4.61 -5.97
C THR A 39 -2.45 4.51 -7.47
N PHE A 40 -1.65 5.41 -8.05
CA PHE A 40 -1.38 5.42 -9.48
C PHE A 40 0.08 5.08 -9.72
N GLY A 41 0.39 4.59 -10.91
CA GLY A 41 1.75 4.31 -11.30
C GLY A 41 1.88 4.05 -12.79
N ALA A 42 3.10 4.11 -13.28
CA ALA A 42 3.47 3.79 -14.63
C ALA A 42 4.76 2.97 -14.63
N ALA A 43 4.90 2.09 -15.61
CA ALA A 43 6.08 1.26 -15.77
C ALA A 43 6.52 1.22 -17.24
N PHE A 44 7.83 1.13 -17.45
CA PHE A 44 8.48 0.90 -18.72
C PHE A 44 9.37 -0.35 -18.60
N ALA A 45 9.41 -1.16 -19.65
CA ALA A 45 10.30 -2.29 -19.72
C ALA A 45 10.80 -2.47 -21.16
N GLU A 46 12.11 -2.61 -21.30
CA GLU A 46 12.78 -2.93 -22.56
C GLU A 46 13.34 -4.35 -22.49
N VAL A 47 13.09 -5.14 -23.54
CA VAL A 47 13.57 -6.51 -23.66
C VAL A 47 14.23 -6.71 -25.03
N GLU A 48 15.27 -7.54 -25.05
CA GLU A 48 15.90 -8.00 -26.29
C GLU A 48 15.51 -9.46 -26.51
N VAL A 49 15.00 -9.77 -27.71
CA VAL A 49 14.42 -11.07 -28.06
C VAL A 49 15.29 -11.76 -29.10
N ASP A 50 15.70 -12.99 -28.83
CA ASP A 50 16.35 -13.86 -29.82
C ASP A 50 15.28 -14.44 -30.77
N THR A 51 15.36 -14.07 -32.04
CA THR A 51 14.37 -14.47 -33.05
C THR A 51 14.54 -15.92 -33.55
N LEU A 52 15.66 -16.57 -33.24
CA LEU A 52 15.94 -17.96 -33.63
C LEU A 52 15.49 -18.96 -32.56
N THR A 53 15.64 -18.61 -31.29
CA THR A 53 15.30 -19.49 -30.15
C THR A 53 13.99 -19.10 -29.45
N GLY A 54 13.56 -17.85 -29.60
CA GLY A 54 12.43 -17.29 -28.87
C GLY A 54 12.75 -16.89 -27.43
N ASP A 55 14.01 -16.97 -27.01
CA ASP A 55 14.45 -16.50 -25.69
C ASP A 55 14.47 -14.97 -25.62
N PHE A 56 14.43 -14.40 -24.41
CA PHE A 56 14.54 -12.96 -24.23
C PHE A 56 15.29 -12.62 -22.94
N HIS A 57 15.91 -11.44 -22.93
CA HIS A 57 16.48 -10.88 -21.71
C HIS A 57 15.99 -9.45 -21.47
N LEU A 58 15.75 -9.14 -20.20
CA LEU A 58 15.41 -7.79 -19.76
C LEU A 58 16.64 -6.89 -19.89
N ARG A 59 16.48 -5.74 -20.56
CA ARG A 59 17.51 -4.70 -20.68
C ARG A 59 17.37 -3.71 -19.54
N GLU A 60 16.18 -3.15 -19.39
CA GLU A 60 15.88 -2.12 -18.40
C GLU A 60 14.41 -2.18 -17.99
N ALA A 61 14.12 -1.79 -16.75
CA ALA A 61 12.78 -1.60 -16.25
C ALA A 61 12.75 -0.39 -15.32
N ASP A 62 11.84 0.55 -15.60
CA ASP A 62 11.61 1.75 -14.80
C ASP A 62 10.18 1.74 -14.27
N ILE A 63 10.02 2.08 -13.00
CA ILE A 63 8.73 2.10 -12.33
C ILE A 63 8.59 3.40 -11.55
N VAL A 64 7.43 4.05 -11.70
CA VAL A 64 7.05 5.24 -10.93
C VAL A 64 5.70 4.99 -10.28
N MET A 65 5.61 5.21 -8.97
CA MET A 65 4.42 4.97 -8.16
C MET A 65 4.08 6.20 -7.30
N ASP A 66 2.82 6.60 -7.30
CA ASP A 66 2.25 7.59 -6.39
C ASP A 66 1.76 6.90 -5.10
N LEU A 67 2.64 6.84 -4.11
CA LEU A 67 2.38 6.24 -2.81
C LEU A 67 1.92 7.26 -1.75
N GLY A 68 1.72 8.51 -2.15
CA GLY A 68 1.57 9.62 -1.21
C GLY A 68 2.78 9.79 -0.30
N ASN A 69 2.55 10.06 0.98
CA ASN A 69 3.63 10.19 1.97
C ASN A 69 3.93 8.83 2.59
N SER A 70 4.96 8.18 2.05
CA SER A 70 5.47 6.91 2.56
C SER A 70 5.80 6.98 4.05
N LEU A 71 5.29 6.02 4.83
CA LEU A 71 5.65 5.85 6.24
C LEU A 71 7.05 5.23 6.39
N ASN A 72 7.41 4.33 5.48
CA ASN A 72 8.74 3.73 5.42
C ASN A 72 9.13 3.45 3.95
N PRO A 73 9.93 4.34 3.34
CA PRO A 73 10.29 4.21 1.94
C PRO A 73 11.02 2.91 1.60
N ALA A 74 11.79 2.34 2.53
CA ALA A 74 12.55 1.13 2.27
C ALA A 74 11.65 -0.12 2.14
N ILE A 75 10.56 -0.16 2.91
CA ILE A 75 9.57 -1.25 2.80
C ILE A 75 8.75 -1.04 1.53
N ASP A 76 8.32 0.19 1.29
CA ASP A 76 7.42 0.51 0.18
C ASP A 76 8.08 0.30 -1.20
N ILE A 77 9.39 0.53 -1.32
CA ILE A 77 10.15 0.22 -2.55
C ILE A 77 10.23 -1.30 -2.80
N GLY A 78 10.16 -2.12 -1.75
CA GLY A 78 10.27 -3.57 -1.84
C GLY A 78 8.95 -4.32 -2.09
N GLN A 79 7.81 -3.64 -2.00
CA GLN A 79 6.48 -4.17 -2.32
C GLN A 79 6.17 -4.00 -3.80
#